data_AF-A0A6B3GZL2-F1
#
_entry.id   AF-A0A6B3GZL2-F1
#
_cell.length_a   1.000
_cell.length_b   1.000
_cell.length_c   1.000
_cell.angle_alpha   90.00
_cell.angle_beta   90.00
_cell.angle_gamma   90.00
#
_symmetry.space_group_name_H-M   'P 1'
#
loop_
_entity.id
_entity.type
_entity.pdbx_description
1 polymer ?
#
loop_
_entity_poly.entity_id
_entity_poly.type
_entity_poly.pdbx_seq_one_letter_code
_entity_poly.pdbx_strand_id
1 'polypeptide(L)'
;RITDPRREIDAVEMYVPFSWYEPMWLENLGFAGEGEGWKLTEAGVTELDGDLPVNPSGGVLSTNPIGASGMIRFAEAALQVRGRA
;
A
#
# COMPACT_ATOMS: atom_id res chain seq x y z
N ARG A 1 4.85 -17.52 7.24
CA ARG A 1 5.54 -17.33 5.94
C ARG A 1 4.46 -16.93 4.96
N ILE A 2 4.59 -15.79 4.28
CA ILE A 2 3.63 -15.33 3.26
C ILE A 2 3.91 -16.09 1.97
N THR A 3 2.87 -16.60 1.32
CA THR A 3 2.94 -17.41 0.09
C THR A 3 2.05 -16.88 -1.03
N ASP A 4 0.95 -16.22 -0.69
CA ASP A 4 0.07 -15.50 -1.59
C ASP A 4 -0.27 -14.13 -0.95
N PRO A 5 0.54 -13.08 -1.23
CA PRO A 5 0.35 -11.77 -0.63
C PRO A 5 -1.05 -11.19 -0.81
N ARG A 6 -1.68 -11.41 -1.97
CA ARG A 6 -3.03 -10.90 -2.30
C ARG A 6 -4.13 -11.51 -1.43
N ARG A 7 -3.91 -12.69 -0.87
CA ARG A 7 -4.87 -13.38 0.00
C ARG A 7 -4.53 -13.31 1.49
N GLU A 8 -3.30 -12.92 1.81
CA GLU A 8 -2.76 -12.95 3.17
C GLU A 8 -2.55 -11.56 3.78
N ILE A 9 -2.63 -10.48 2.99
CA ILE A 9 -2.44 -9.10 3.43
C ILE A 9 -3.70 -8.28 3.15
N ASP A 10 -4.27 -7.68 4.19
CA ASP A 10 -5.52 -6.93 4.10
C ASP A 10 -5.34 -5.45 3.75
N ALA A 11 -4.17 -4.87 4.00
CA ALA A 11 -3.84 -3.48 3.69
C ALA A 11 -2.32 -3.27 3.61
N VAL A 12 -1.89 -2.26 2.83
CA VAL A 12 -0.47 -1.95 2.64
C VAL A 12 -0.19 -0.51 3.03
N GLU A 13 0.84 -0.29 3.83
CA GLU A 13 1.45 1.02 4.05
C GLU A 13 2.90 0.98 3.58
N MET A 14 3.19 1.64 2.45
CA MET A 14 4.51 1.59 1.81
C MET A 14 4.98 2.96 1.29
N TYR A 15 6.30 3.14 1.18
CA TYR A 15 6.89 4.41 0.77
C TYR A 15 6.73 4.65 -0.75
N VAL A 16 5.78 5.50 -1.12
CA VAL A 16 5.47 5.92 -2.50
C VAL A 16 5.70 7.43 -2.65
N PRO A 17 6.92 7.89 -2.97
CA PRO A 17 7.21 9.32 -3.12
C PRO A 17 6.75 9.90 -4.47
N PHE A 18 6.53 9.05 -5.46
CA PHE A 18 6.01 9.41 -6.79
C PHE A 18 4.99 8.36 -7.22
N SER A 19 3.91 8.76 -7.90
CA SER A 19 2.78 7.87 -8.21
C SER A 19 3.17 6.59 -8.95
N TRP A 20 4.14 6.66 -9.88
CA TRP A 20 4.60 5.49 -10.62
C TRP A 20 5.31 4.42 -9.77
N TYR A 21 5.75 4.77 -8.55
CA TYR A 21 6.36 3.78 -7.63
C TYR A 21 5.34 2.77 -7.12
N GLU A 22 4.05 3.13 -6.97
CA GLU A 22 3.05 2.21 -6.46
C GLU A 22 2.92 0.95 -7.33
N PRO A 23 2.67 1.05 -8.66
CA PRO A 23 2.70 -0.09 -9.56
C PRO A 23 3.97 -0.95 -9.43
N MET A 24 5.15 -0.30 -9.44
CA MET A 24 6.43 -1.01 -9.30
C MET A 24 6.54 -1.79 -7.99
N TRP A 25 6.03 -1.23 -6.88
CA TRP A 25 6.03 -1.92 -5.60
C TRP A 25 5.02 -3.06 -5.54
N LEU A 26 3.85 -2.90 -6.15
CA LEU A 26 2.85 -3.98 -6.24
C LEU A 26 3.43 -5.21 -6.93
N GLU A 27 4.27 -5.01 -7.95
CA GLU A 27 4.99 -6.08 -8.64
C GLU A 27 6.09 -6.69 -7.74
N ASN A 28 6.98 -5.85 -7.20
CA ASN A 28 8.12 -6.31 -6.39
C ASN A 28 7.71 -7.00 -5.08
N LEU A 29 6.55 -6.67 -4.53
CA LEU A 29 6.00 -7.28 -3.32
C LEU A 29 5.12 -8.50 -3.62
N GLY A 30 4.91 -8.84 -4.89
CA GLY A 30 4.18 -10.03 -5.33
C GLY A 30 2.65 -9.88 -5.29
N PHE A 31 2.13 -8.66 -5.32
CA PHE A 31 0.69 -8.40 -5.45
C PHE A 31 0.22 -8.46 -6.90
N ALA A 32 1.12 -8.16 -7.84
CA ALA A 32 0.89 -8.24 -9.28
C ALA A 32 2.05 -8.95 -10.00
N GLY A 33 1.80 -9.44 -11.21
CA GLY A 33 2.87 -9.90 -12.11
C GLY A 33 3.71 -8.73 -12.65
N GLU A 34 4.91 -9.02 -13.13
CA GLU A 34 5.81 -8.01 -13.74
C GLU A 34 5.11 -7.28 -14.90
N GLY A 35 5.13 -5.94 -14.86
CA GLY A 35 4.46 -5.06 -15.83
C GLY A 35 2.94 -4.91 -15.65
N GLU A 36 2.36 -5.52 -14.61
CA GLU A 36 0.91 -5.58 -14.39
C GLU A 36 0.46 -4.77 -13.16
N GLY A 37 1.37 -4.17 -12.38
CA GLY A 37 1.04 -3.48 -11.14
C GLY A 37 0.06 -2.33 -11.34
N TRP A 38 0.18 -1.61 -12.45
CA TRP A 38 -0.67 -0.47 -12.79
C TRP A 38 -2.13 -0.87 -13.04
N LYS A 39 -2.39 -2.12 -13.45
CA LYS A 39 -3.76 -2.61 -13.69
C LYS A 39 -4.55 -2.75 -12.41
N LEU A 40 -3.88 -3.04 -11.28
CA LEU A 40 -4.54 -3.06 -9.98
C LEU A 40 -5.00 -1.66 -9.58
N THR A 41 -4.13 -0.66 -9.71
CA THR A 41 -4.48 0.73 -9.45
C THR A 41 -5.57 1.22 -10.41
N GLU A 42 -5.48 0.94 -11.72
CA GLU A 42 -6.50 1.34 -12.71
C GLU A 42 -7.87 0.69 -12.46
N ALA A 43 -7.88 -0.56 -12.00
CA ALA A 43 -9.11 -1.28 -11.66
C ALA A 43 -9.72 -0.89 -10.31
N GLY A 44 -9.12 0.06 -9.58
CA GLY A 44 -9.57 0.50 -8.26
C GLY A 44 -9.27 -0.50 -7.14
N VAL A 45 -8.43 -1.51 -7.38
CA VAL A 45 -8.08 -2.52 -6.36
C VAL A 45 -7.35 -1.90 -5.17
N THR A 46 -6.58 -0.84 -5.41
CA THR A 46 -5.75 -0.17 -4.40
C THR A 46 -6.42 1.00 -3.69
N GLU A 47 -7.68 1.29 -4.02
CA GLU A 47 -8.48 2.33 -3.37
C GLU A 47 -8.80 1.98 -1.91
N LEU A 48 -9.25 2.96 -1.12
CA LEU A 48 -9.50 2.80 0.31
C LEU A 48 -10.53 1.71 0.63
N ASP A 49 -11.55 1.58 -0.21
CA ASP A 49 -12.60 0.56 -0.18
C ASP A 49 -12.38 -0.58 -1.20
N GLY A 50 -11.21 -0.59 -1.84
CA GLY A 50 -10.77 -1.64 -2.74
C GLY A 50 -10.41 -2.94 -2.03
N ASP A 51 -10.08 -3.95 -2.83
CA ASP A 51 -9.75 -5.30 -2.32
C ASP A 51 -8.34 -5.38 -1.69
N LEU A 52 -7.46 -4.41 -1.95
CA LEU A 52 -6.18 -4.25 -1.26
C LEU A 52 -5.86 -2.77 -1.07
N PRO A 53 -6.41 -2.11 -0.03
CA PRO A 53 -6.17 -0.70 0.23
C PRO A 53 -4.67 -0.41 0.37
N VAL A 54 -4.15 0.46 -0.51
CA VAL A 54 -2.76 0.92 -0.49
C VAL A 54 -2.71 2.33 0.08
N ASN A 55 -1.88 2.49 1.10
CA ASN A 55 -1.68 3.71 1.84
C ASN A 55 -2.97 4.37 2.35
N PRO A 56 -3.80 3.67 3.17
CA PRO A 56 -5.02 4.26 3.76
C PRO A 56 -4.80 5.60 4.48
N SER A 57 -3.59 5.86 5.00
CA SER A 57 -3.21 7.17 5.56
C SER A 57 -3.18 8.33 4.55
N GLY A 58 -3.39 8.06 3.26
CA GLY A 58 -3.13 8.98 2.14
C GLY A 58 -1.68 8.99 1.68
N GLY A 59 -0.79 8.33 2.44
CA GLY A 59 0.60 8.10 2.13
C GLY A 59 1.46 9.34 1.87
N VAL A 60 2.63 9.11 1.26
CA VAL A 60 3.63 10.17 1.06
C VAL A 60 3.22 11.18 0.00
N LEU A 61 2.38 10.77 -0.95
CA LEU A 61 1.80 11.67 -1.95
C LEU A 61 0.91 12.75 -1.32
N SER A 62 0.24 12.44 -0.20
CA SER A 62 -0.60 13.40 0.53
C SER A 62 0.12 14.04 1.71
N THR A 63 1.05 13.33 2.35
CA THR A 63 1.79 13.79 3.53
C THR A 63 3.26 13.32 3.48
N ASN A 64 4.21 14.22 3.24
CA ASN A 64 5.64 13.87 3.13
C ASN A 64 6.54 14.44 4.25
N PRO A 65 6.32 14.09 5.53
CA PRO A 65 7.23 14.46 6.59
C PRO A 65 8.44 13.50 6.59
N ILE A 66 9.42 13.73 5.73
CA ILE A 66 10.56 12.83 5.44
C ILE A 66 11.13 12.13 6.69
N GLY A 67 11.36 12.87 7.78
CA GLY A 67 11.91 12.30 9.03
C GLY A 67 10.96 11.40 9.81
N ALA A 68 9.65 11.54 9.62
CA ALA A 68 8.61 10.77 10.30
C ALA A 68 7.92 9.73 9.39
N SER A 69 8.12 9.79 8.06
CA SER A 69 7.40 8.97 7.07
C SER A 69 7.41 7.48 7.40
N GLY A 70 8.55 6.92 7.82
CA GLY A 70 8.64 5.52 8.21
C GLY A 70 7.80 5.16 9.44
N MET A 71 7.80 6.03 10.47
CA MET A 71 7.06 5.80 11.70
C MET A 71 5.55 5.94 11.51
N ILE A 72 5.11 6.87 10.67
CA ILE A 72 3.68 7.08 10.36
C ILE A 72 3.08 5.83 9.72
N ARG A 73 3.79 5.19 8.78
CA ARG A 73 3.34 3.95 8.13
C ARG A 73 3.11 2.82 9.14
N PHE A 74 4.05 2.63 10.06
CA PHE A 74 3.91 1.62 11.11
C PHE A 74 2.77 1.96 12.08
N ALA A 75 2.61 3.25 12.41
CA ALA A 75 1.51 3.70 13.27
C ALA A 75 0.15 3.42 12.61
N GLU A 76 0.01 3.75 11.32
CA GLU A 76 -1.22 3.49 10.56
C GLU A 76 -1.51 2.00 10.45
N ALA A 77 -0.54 1.18 10.05
CA ALA A 77 -0.71 -0.26 9.99
C ALA A 77 -1.15 -0.85 11.35
N ALA A 78 -0.60 -0.33 12.46
CA ALA A 78 -1.02 -0.73 13.79
C ALA A 78 -2.44 -0.23 14.15
N LEU A 79 -2.89 0.91 13.65
CA LEU A 79 -4.26 1.39 13.84
C LEU A 79 -5.26 0.54 13.06
N GLN A 80 -4.96 0.20 11.81
CA GLN A 80 -5.75 -0.69 10.96
C GLN A 80 -5.97 -2.06 11.63
N VAL A 81 -4.89 -2.73 12.05
CA VAL A 81 -4.97 -4.04 12.74
C VAL A 81 -5.76 -3.97 14.06
N ARG A 82 -5.74 -2.82 14.75
CA ARG A 82 -6.47 -2.61 16.01
C ARG A 82 -7.92 -2.17 15.80
N GLY A 83 -8.37 -1.94 14.58
CA GLY A 83 -9.70 -1.38 14.29
C GLY A 83 -9.87 0.04 14.85
N ARG A 84 -8.81 0.84 14.79
CA ARG A 84 -8.75 2.22 15.32
C ARG A 84 -8.34 3.25 14.27
N ALA A 85 -8.26 2.83 13.02
CA ALA A 85 -8.07 3.72 11.87
C ALA A 85 -9.38 4.46 11.57
#